data_AF-A0A8H6HUJ7-F1
#
_entry.id   AF-A0A8H6HUJ7-F1
#
_cell.length_a   1.000
_cell.length_b   1.000
_cell.length_c   1.000
_cell.angle_alpha   90.00
_cell.angle_beta   90.00
_cell.angle_gamma   90.00
#
_symmetry.space_group_name_H-M   'P 1'
#
loop_
_entity.id
_entity.type
_entity.pdbx_description
1 polymer ?
#
loop_
_entity_poly.entity_id
_entity_poly.type
_entity_poly.pdbx_seq_one_letter_code
_entity_poly.pdbx_strand_id
1 'polypeptide(L)'
;MPPLCSPTGRDFFLSPQPFELAKESSELNYPLSKIVPFTEHKDPIRRKGTASTIKNCAFNARAHKAILSRDTELVTVKPSTTPAPGIGALPYLLLPLAGPEEFDLDDQEKLLPELQFLDPSKTREADASIRLILVESLLLLCHTRWGRDYQREHGVYEILREAHMHEKNENVQEHMERLVQLLKGDEPKIAPADDDEDIDAGMEVQDLMGTPASSTDSTKPKVDDDSDEEDFMIEEI
;
A
#
# COMPACT_ATOMS: atom_id res chain seq x y z
N MET A 1 7.40 -22.15 -24.92
CA MET A 1 8.43 -21.31 -24.31
C MET A 1 8.22 -21.33 -22.81
N PRO A 2 9.23 -21.63 -21.98
CA PRO A 2 9.12 -21.38 -20.55
C PRO A 2 9.06 -19.86 -20.31
N PRO A 3 8.27 -19.37 -19.34
CA PRO A 3 8.23 -17.95 -19.02
C PRO A 3 9.63 -17.47 -18.57
N LEU A 4 10.15 -16.44 -19.23
CA LEU A 4 11.53 -15.92 -19.12
C LEU A 4 11.81 -15.11 -17.84
N CYS A 5 11.05 -15.31 -16.77
CA CYS A 5 11.30 -14.72 -15.45
C CYS A 5 10.80 -15.73 -14.42
N SER A 6 11.68 -16.31 -13.61
CA SER A 6 11.20 -17.29 -12.62
C SER A 6 10.34 -16.57 -11.57
N PRO A 7 9.10 -17.03 -11.32
CA PRO A 7 8.25 -16.49 -10.26
C PRO A 7 8.93 -16.50 -8.89
N THR A 8 9.87 -17.43 -8.69
CA THR A 8 10.54 -17.73 -7.42
C THR A 8 11.12 -16.51 -6.71
N GLY A 9 11.80 -15.61 -7.43
CA GLY A 9 12.41 -14.43 -6.81
C GLY A 9 11.36 -13.42 -6.31
N ARG A 10 10.34 -13.18 -7.13
CA ARG A 10 9.21 -12.32 -6.76
C ARG A 10 8.39 -12.93 -5.63
N ASP A 11 8.12 -14.22 -5.70
CA ASP A 11 7.36 -14.94 -4.68
C ASP A 11 8.06 -14.89 -3.33
N PHE A 12 9.41 -14.94 -3.30
CA PHE A 12 10.19 -14.74 -2.08
C PHE A 12 9.97 -13.35 -1.46
N PHE A 13 10.03 -12.28 -2.27
CA PHE A 13 9.83 -10.91 -1.78
C PHE A 13 8.40 -10.62 -1.31
N LEU A 14 7.44 -11.37 -1.83
CA LEU A 14 6.01 -11.23 -1.57
C LEU A 14 5.44 -12.31 -0.64
N SER A 15 6.29 -13.18 -0.10
CA SER A 15 5.91 -14.15 0.93
C SER A 15 6.41 -13.67 2.28
N PRO A 16 5.56 -13.57 3.31
CA PRO A 16 6.00 -13.21 4.65
C PRO A 16 7.12 -14.12 5.14
N GLN A 17 8.22 -13.52 5.60
CA GLN A 17 9.37 -14.23 6.16
C GLN A 17 9.64 -13.74 7.59
N PRO A 18 10.20 -14.60 8.46
CA PRO A 18 10.66 -14.19 9.78
C PRO A 18 11.72 -13.09 9.66
N PHE A 19 11.52 -11.99 10.41
CA PHE A 19 12.41 -10.84 10.34
C PHE A 19 13.85 -11.18 10.77
N GLU A 20 13.99 -12.04 11.79
CA GLU A 20 15.27 -12.58 12.26
C GLU A 20 15.30 -14.10 12.05
N LEU A 21 16.14 -14.57 11.13
CA LEU A 21 16.32 -16.00 10.83
C LEU A 21 16.76 -16.82 12.06
N ALA A 22 17.32 -16.17 13.08
CA ALA A 22 17.87 -16.81 14.28
C ALA A 22 16.92 -16.85 15.48
N LYS A 23 15.77 -16.17 15.43
CA LYS A 23 14.79 -16.16 16.53
C LYS A 23 13.47 -16.79 16.08
N GLU A 24 13.07 -17.84 16.81
CA GLU A 24 11.87 -18.65 16.54
C GLU A 24 10.56 -17.84 16.68
N SER A 25 10.58 -16.66 17.31
CA SER A 25 9.41 -15.80 17.56
C SER A 25 9.43 -14.47 16.82
N SER A 26 10.14 -14.37 15.68
CA SER A 26 10.25 -13.11 14.96
C SER A 26 8.99 -12.76 14.17
N GLU A 27 8.63 -11.48 14.19
CA GLU A 27 7.50 -10.95 13.41
C GLU A 27 7.71 -11.19 11.92
N LEU A 28 6.65 -11.63 11.24
CA LEU A 28 6.69 -11.89 9.82
C LEU A 28 6.56 -10.59 9.05
N ASN A 29 7.45 -10.39 8.08
CA ASN A 29 7.44 -9.21 7.21
C ASN A 29 7.73 -9.65 5.77
N TYR A 30 7.21 -8.90 4.81
CA TYR A 30 7.62 -9.06 3.42
C TYR A 30 9.08 -8.64 3.27
N PRO A 31 9.99 -9.48 2.73
CA PRO A 31 11.39 -9.09 2.55
C PRO A 31 11.57 -7.81 1.73
N LEU A 32 10.61 -7.49 0.85
CA LEU A 32 10.62 -6.25 0.06
C LEU A 32 10.64 -4.98 0.93
N SER A 33 9.94 -4.96 2.07
CA SER A 33 9.89 -3.82 3.01
C SER A 33 11.27 -3.38 3.49
N LYS A 34 12.24 -4.30 3.56
CA LYS A 34 13.61 -3.97 3.97
C LYS A 34 14.44 -3.33 2.86
N ILE A 35 14.00 -3.45 1.61
CA ILE A 35 14.75 -3.01 0.44
C ILE A 35 14.23 -1.67 -0.08
N VAL A 36 12.92 -1.40 0.02
CA VAL A 36 12.33 -0.16 -0.48
C VAL A 36 13.03 1.13 -0.01
N PRO A 37 13.60 1.25 1.21
CA PRO A 37 14.30 2.48 1.61
C PRO A 37 15.57 2.78 0.80
N PHE A 38 16.13 1.80 0.10
CA PHE A 38 17.35 1.99 -0.71
C PHE A 38 17.11 2.70 -2.04
N THR A 39 15.88 3.15 -2.35
CA THR A 39 15.62 4.03 -3.49
C THR A 39 16.30 5.39 -3.36
N GLU A 40 16.64 5.85 -2.14
CA GLU A 40 17.39 7.09 -1.86
C GLU A 40 18.86 6.84 -1.46
N HIS A 41 19.37 5.63 -1.70
CA HIS A 41 20.75 5.30 -1.33
C HIS A 41 21.78 6.08 -2.16
N LYS A 42 22.92 6.48 -1.57
CA LYS A 42 23.97 7.26 -2.26
C LYS A 42 24.51 6.61 -3.54
N ASP A 43 24.63 5.29 -3.52
CA ASP A 43 25.08 4.47 -4.65
C ASP A 43 23.96 4.23 -5.70
N PRO A 44 24.13 4.68 -6.96
CA PRO A 44 23.14 4.50 -8.03
C PRO A 44 22.87 3.04 -8.37
N ILE A 45 23.85 2.13 -8.17
CA ILE A 45 23.67 0.70 -8.45
C ILE A 45 22.62 0.12 -7.50
N ARG A 46 22.67 0.51 -6.22
CA ARG A 46 21.70 0.09 -5.21
C ARG A 46 20.32 0.68 -5.46
N ARG A 47 20.23 1.96 -5.83
CA ARG A 47 18.95 2.60 -6.19
C ARG A 47 18.30 1.90 -7.38
N LYS A 48 19.06 1.69 -8.46
CA LYS A 48 18.56 1.02 -9.67
C LYS A 48 18.15 -0.42 -9.42
N GLY A 49 18.94 -1.17 -8.64
CA GLY A 49 18.60 -2.55 -8.26
C GLY A 49 17.33 -2.61 -7.42
N THR A 50 17.17 -1.67 -6.49
CA THR A 50 15.98 -1.54 -5.63
C THR A 50 14.75 -1.21 -6.46
N ALA A 51 14.80 -0.13 -7.25
CA ALA A 51 13.69 0.28 -8.11
C ALA A 51 13.27 -0.85 -9.08
N SER A 52 14.23 -1.55 -9.68
CA SER A 52 13.94 -2.71 -10.55
C SER A 52 13.29 -3.87 -9.78
N THR A 53 13.70 -4.10 -8.53
CA THR A 53 13.11 -5.15 -7.69
C THR A 53 11.65 -4.82 -7.35
N ILE A 54 11.37 -3.56 -7.03
CA ILE A 54 9.99 -3.08 -6.79
C ILE A 54 9.14 -3.26 -8.06
N LYS A 55 9.63 -2.79 -9.22
CA LYS A 55 8.95 -2.98 -10.51
C LYS A 55 8.64 -4.45 -10.78
N ASN A 56 9.62 -5.33 -10.57
CA ASN A 56 9.46 -6.78 -10.77
C ASN A 56 8.37 -7.36 -9.86
N CYS A 57 8.26 -6.89 -8.61
CA CYS A 57 7.22 -7.31 -7.68
C CYS A 57 5.84 -6.75 -8.07
N ALA A 58 5.79 -5.52 -8.59
CA ALA A 58 4.57 -4.86 -9.05
C ALA A 58 3.90 -5.55 -10.26
N PHE A 59 4.57 -6.47 -10.96
CA PHE A 59 3.90 -7.31 -11.96
C PHE A 59 2.87 -8.28 -11.37
N ASN A 60 2.92 -8.57 -10.06
CA ASN A 60 1.91 -9.38 -9.39
C ASN A 60 0.78 -8.48 -8.86
N ALA A 61 -0.32 -8.39 -9.60
CA ALA A 61 -1.50 -7.60 -9.23
C ALA A 61 -2.05 -7.92 -7.83
N ARG A 62 -2.01 -9.20 -7.44
CA ARG A 62 -2.48 -9.67 -6.13
C ARG A 62 -1.70 -9.10 -4.96
N ALA A 63 -0.49 -8.59 -5.21
CA ALA A 63 0.37 -8.01 -4.20
C ALA A 63 0.29 -6.48 -4.14
N HIS A 64 -0.48 -5.82 -5.00
CA HIS A 64 -0.55 -4.36 -5.04
C HIS A 64 -1.00 -3.78 -3.70
N LYS A 65 -2.00 -4.41 -3.06
CA LYS A 65 -2.43 -4.03 -1.72
C LYS A 65 -1.29 -4.11 -0.70
N ALA A 66 -0.57 -5.22 -0.66
CA ALA A 66 0.58 -5.38 0.23
C ALA A 66 1.72 -4.39 -0.08
N ILE A 67 1.97 -4.08 -1.35
CA ILE A 67 3.03 -3.14 -1.77
C ILE A 67 2.71 -1.71 -1.32
N LEU A 68 1.45 -1.30 -1.42
CA LEU A 68 1.00 0.08 -1.18
C LEU A 68 0.62 0.34 0.28
N SER A 69 -0.06 -0.60 0.95
CA SER A 69 -0.48 -0.49 2.36
C SER A 69 0.70 -0.22 3.28
N ARG A 70 0.42 0.53 4.34
CA ARG A 70 1.40 0.90 5.37
C ARG A 70 1.80 -0.31 6.22
N ASP A 71 2.91 -0.18 6.93
CA ASP A 71 3.40 -1.19 7.87
C ASP A 71 2.46 -1.42 9.07
N THR A 72 1.54 -0.49 9.34
CA THR A 72 0.49 -0.64 10.36
C THR A 72 -0.66 -1.55 9.94
N GLU A 73 -0.81 -1.81 8.64
CA GLU A 73 -1.94 -2.57 8.07
C GLU A 73 -1.50 -4.01 7.78
N LEU A 74 -2.27 -4.98 8.28
CA LEU A 74 -2.02 -6.39 7.98
C LEU A 74 -2.66 -6.79 6.65
N VAL A 75 -1.86 -7.36 5.75
CA VAL A 75 -2.27 -7.78 4.41
C VAL A 75 -1.78 -9.21 4.16
N THR A 76 -2.50 -9.95 3.33
CA THR A 76 -2.13 -11.29 2.86
C THR A 76 -1.79 -11.25 1.37
N VAL A 77 -0.98 -12.17 0.85
CA VAL A 77 -0.73 -12.24 -0.60
C VAL A 77 -0.78 -13.71 -1.02
N LYS A 78 -1.80 -14.07 -1.79
CA LYS A 78 -1.93 -15.43 -2.36
C LYS A 78 -0.64 -15.81 -3.10
N PRO A 79 -0.09 -17.01 -2.90
CA PRO A 79 -0.71 -18.16 -2.23
C PRO A 79 -0.55 -18.19 -0.69
N SER A 80 0.23 -17.30 -0.09
CA SER A 80 0.36 -17.25 1.37
C SER A 80 -0.93 -16.75 2.00
N THR A 81 -1.43 -17.48 2.99
CA THR A 81 -2.59 -17.09 3.81
C THR A 81 -2.18 -16.38 5.10
N THR A 82 -0.88 -16.30 5.38
CA THR A 82 -0.37 -15.66 6.59
C THR A 82 -0.39 -14.14 6.44
N PRO A 83 -1.03 -13.40 7.36
CA PRO A 83 -1.02 -11.94 7.34
C PRO A 83 0.36 -11.40 7.76
N ALA A 84 0.76 -10.29 7.15
CA ALA A 84 1.96 -9.55 7.50
C ALA A 84 1.75 -8.03 7.29
N PRO A 85 2.50 -7.17 7.98
CA PRO A 85 2.55 -5.73 7.72
C PRO A 85 2.71 -5.39 6.24
N GLY A 86 2.00 -4.36 5.78
CA GLY A 86 2.20 -3.78 4.45
C GLY A 86 3.64 -3.30 4.24
N ILE A 87 4.03 -3.20 2.98
CA ILE A 87 5.40 -2.86 2.58
C ILE A 87 5.64 -1.34 2.66
N GLY A 88 4.59 -0.52 2.50
CA GLY A 88 4.70 0.94 2.52
C GLY A 88 5.63 1.47 1.42
N ALA A 89 5.57 0.92 0.20
CA ALA A 89 6.52 1.27 -0.84
C ALA A 89 6.29 2.68 -1.45
N LEU A 90 5.08 3.23 -1.30
CA LEU A 90 4.67 4.44 -2.03
C LEU A 90 5.54 5.67 -1.72
N PRO A 91 5.85 6.04 -0.45
CA PRO A 91 6.79 7.13 -0.16
C PRO A 91 8.14 6.94 -0.85
N TYR A 92 8.68 5.71 -0.85
CA TYR A 92 9.98 5.40 -1.42
C TYR A 92 10.01 5.41 -2.96
N LEU A 93 8.86 5.24 -3.60
CA LEU A 93 8.71 5.41 -5.05
C LEU A 93 8.61 6.89 -5.45
N LEU A 94 7.97 7.70 -4.61
CA LEU A 94 7.69 9.11 -4.90
C LEU A 94 8.83 10.05 -4.49
N LEU A 95 9.53 9.78 -3.39
CA LEU A 95 10.64 10.62 -2.90
C LEU A 95 11.71 10.90 -3.96
N PRO A 96 12.16 9.92 -4.78
CA PRO A 96 13.14 10.21 -5.82
C PRO A 96 12.57 11.00 -7.00
N LEU A 97 11.25 11.09 -7.14
CA LEU A 97 10.56 11.89 -8.14
C LEU A 97 10.22 13.31 -7.64
N ALA A 98 10.20 13.51 -6.31
CA ALA A 98 9.94 14.79 -5.67
C ALA A 98 11.17 15.72 -5.72
N GLY A 99 10.91 17.01 -5.86
CA GLY A 99 11.91 18.09 -5.80
C GLY A 99 11.67 19.03 -4.62
N PRO A 100 12.27 20.23 -4.65
CA PRO A 100 12.18 21.21 -3.58
C PRO A 100 10.94 22.12 -3.72
N GLU A 101 9.93 21.71 -4.49
CA GLU A 101 8.74 22.51 -4.74
C GLU A 101 7.86 22.62 -3.48
N GLU A 102 7.26 23.80 -3.31
CA GLU A 102 6.25 24.02 -2.28
C GLU A 102 4.85 23.75 -2.87
N PHE A 103 4.11 22.84 -2.26
CA PHE A 103 2.71 22.60 -2.57
C PHE A 103 1.79 23.53 -1.78
N ASP A 104 0.64 23.88 -2.35
CA ASP A 104 -0.41 24.59 -1.63
C ASP A 104 -1.03 23.71 -0.53
N LEU A 105 -1.85 24.31 0.34
CA LEU A 105 -2.41 23.59 1.49
C LEU A 105 -3.29 22.40 1.09
N ASP A 106 -4.07 22.55 0.01
CA ASP A 106 -4.98 21.51 -0.46
C ASP A 106 -4.21 20.29 -1.01
N ASP A 107 -3.09 20.52 -1.70
CA ASP A 107 -2.21 19.45 -2.17
C ASP A 107 -1.38 18.86 -1.02
N GLN A 108 -0.90 19.67 -0.06
CA GLN A 108 -0.17 19.17 1.12
C GLN A 108 -1.00 18.19 1.95
N GLU A 109 -2.30 18.45 2.15
CA GLU A 109 -3.18 17.57 2.91
C GLU A 109 -3.33 16.16 2.29
N LYS A 110 -3.13 16.02 0.98
CA LYS A 110 -3.17 14.72 0.29
C LYS A 110 -1.84 13.97 0.33
N LEU A 111 -0.72 14.68 0.50
CA LEU A 111 0.60 14.07 0.45
C LEU A 111 0.82 13.17 1.67
N LEU A 112 1.56 12.07 1.44
CA LEU A 112 2.08 11.24 2.52
C LEU A 112 2.98 12.07 3.45
N PRO A 113 3.03 11.78 4.77
CA PRO A 113 3.82 12.56 5.73
C PRO A 113 5.30 12.73 5.33
N GLU A 114 5.90 11.73 4.70
CA GLU A 114 7.29 11.77 4.25
C GLU A 114 7.53 12.67 3.04
N LEU A 115 6.47 13.06 2.32
CA LEU A 115 6.50 13.92 1.14
C LEU A 115 6.06 15.36 1.45
N GLN A 116 5.56 15.61 2.65
CA GLN A 116 5.17 16.94 3.09
C GLN A 116 6.41 17.76 3.48
N PHE A 117 6.37 19.06 3.19
CA PHE A 117 7.36 20.06 3.63
C PHE A 117 8.83 19.61 3.45
N LEU A 118 9.17 19.12 2.26
CA LEU A 118 10.53 18.69 1.94
C LEU A 118 11.54 19.83 2.06
N ASP A 119 12.78 19.48 2.42
CA ASP A 119 13.86 20.46 2.54
C ASP A 119 14.16 21.12 1.18
N PRO A 120 14.47 22.43 1.12
CA PRO A 120 14.83 23.11 -0.13
C PRO A 120 16.04 22.51 -0.87
N SER A 121 16.86 21.71 -0.20
CA SER A 121 17.97 20.96 -0.80
C SER A 121 17.56 19.63 -1.43
N LYS A 122 16.29 19.21 -1.30
CA LYS A 122 15.79 17.97 -1.89
C LYS A 122 15.90 18.02 -3.41
N THR A 123 16.62 17.06 -3.97
CA THR A 123 16.76 16.88 -5.41
C THR A 123 16.10 15.59 -5.88
N ARG A 124 15.54 15.65 -7.09
CA ARG A 124 15.09 14.47 -7.84
C ARG A 124 16.26 13.54 -8.16
N GLU A 125 15.94 12.27 -8.42
CA GLU A 125 16.87 11.30 -8.98
C GLU A 125 17.47 11.84 -10.29
N ALA A 126 18.79 11.81 -10.40
CA ALA A 126 19.51 12.33 -11.56
C ALA A 126 19.45 11.38 -12.77
N ASP A 127 19.46 10.05 -12.53
CA ASP A 127 19.43 9.04 -13.59
C ASP A 127 18.01 8.84 -14.15
N ALA A 128 17.81 9.26 -15.40
CA ALA A 128 16.54 9.12 -16.11
C ALA A 128 16.07 7.66 -16.23
N SER A 129 16.98 6.70 -16.29
CA SER A 129 16.62 5.28 -16.33
C SER A 129 16.02 4.79 -15.00
N ILE A 130 16.47 5.34 -13.87
CA ILE A 130 15.88 5.04 -12.55
C ILE A 130 14.51 5.72 -12.44
N ARG A 131 14.39 7.01 -12.83
CA ARG A 131 13.09 7.71 -12.86
C ARG A 131 12.06 6.96 -13.69
N LEU A 132 12.43 6.47 -14.87
CA LEU A 132 11.57 5.64 -15.72
C LEU A 132 11.06 4.41 -14.97
N ILE A 133 11.95 3.65 -14.31
CA ILE A 133 11.58 2.43 -13.58
C ILE A 133 10.60 2.74 -12.43
N LEU A 134 10.78 3.87 -11.74
CA LEU A 134 9.87 4.30 -10.67
C LEU A 134 8.47 4.61 -11.23
N VAL A 135 8.39 5.36 -12.33
CA VAL A 135 7.11 5.69 -13.00
C VAL A 135 6.43 4.43 -13.55
N GLU A 136 7.19 3.52 -14.15
CA GLU A 136 6.68 2.22 -14.59
C GLU A 136 6.16 1.35 -13.43
N SER A 137 6.80 1.44 -12.25
CA SER A 137 6.32 0.74 -11.05
C SER A 137 4.97 1.28 -10.60
N LEU A 138 4.80 2.62 -10.56
CA LEU A 138 3.53 3.26 -10.22
C LEU A 138 2.42 2.93 -11.25
N LEU A 139 2.76 2.88 -12.54
CA LEU A 139 1.87 2.42 -13.61
C LEU A 139 1.40 0.98 -13.40
N LEU A 140 2.30 0.06 -13.06
CA LEU A 140 1.93 -1.32 -12.76
C LEU A 140 0.99 -1.37 -11.56
N LEU A 141 1.26 -0.60 -10.50
CA LEU A 141 0.41 -0.51 -9.31
C LEU A 141 -0.98 0.10 -9.59
N CYS A 142 -1.18 0.74 -10.75
CA CYS A 142 -2.49 1.19 -11.23
C CYS A 142 -3.29 0.10 -11.96
N HIS A 143 -2.85 -1.17 -12.00
CA HIS A 143 -3.59 -2.24 -12.66
C HIS A 143 -4.95 -2.50 -11.98
N THR A 144 -4.97 -2.54 -10.65
CA THR A 144 -6.19 -2.76 -9.86
C THR A 144 -6.91 -1.44 -9.61
N ARG A 145 -8.24 -1.50 -9.44
CA ARG A 145 -9.04 -0.32 -9.08
C ARG A 145 -8.60 0.26 -7.73
N TRP A 146 -8.42 -0.62 -6.74
CA TRP A 146 -7.92 -0.24 -5.42
C TRP A 146 -6.56 0.48 -5.51
N GLY A 147 -5.62 -0.03 -6.33
CA GLY A 147 -4.32 0.60 -6.50
C GLY A 147 -4.37 1.99 -7.15
N ARG A 148 -5.32 2.23 -8.07
CA ARG A 148 -5.57 3.57 -8.63
C ARG A 148 -6.12 4.52 -7.58
N ASP A 149 -7.13 4.08 -6.82
CA ASP A 149 -7.77 4.89 -5.77
C ASP A 149 -6.75 5.25 -4.68
N TYR A 150 -5.97 4.27 -4.22
CA TYR A 150 -4.90 4.51 -3.25
C TYR A 150 -3.91 5.57 -3.75
N GLN A 151 -3.46 5.50 -5.00
CA GLN A 151 -2.54 6.50 -5.55
C GLN A 151 -3.19 7.91 -5.70
N ARG A 152 -4.49 7.98 -6.01
CA ARG A 152 -5.24 9.26 -6.08
C ARG A 152 -5.37 9.91 -4.70
N GLU A 153 -5.58 9.11 -3.66
CA GLU A 153 -5.76 9.57 -2.28
C GLU A 153 -4.45 10.00 -1.61
N HIS A 154 -3.31 9.48 -2.06
CA HIS A 154 -1.99 9.71 -1.45
C HIS A 154 -1.08 10.64 -2.28
N GLY A 155 -1.68 11.55 -3.05
CA GLY A 155 -0.96 12.68 -3.65
C GLY A 155 0.00 12.33 -4.80
N VAL A 156 -0.16 11.18 -5.45
CA VAL A 156 0.74 10.74 -6.55
C VAL A 156 0.68 11.69 -7.74
N TYR A 157 -0.52 12.20 -8.07
CA TYR A 157 -0.69 13.12 -9.18
C TYR A 157 0.04 14.44 -8.94
N GLU A 158 -0.05 14.97 -7.72
CA GLU A 158 0.54 16.23 -7.29
C GLU A 158 2.07 16.18 -7.45
N ILE A 159 2.71 15.10 -6.98
CA ILE A 159 4.15 14.88 -7.17
C ILE A 159 4.51 14.74 -8.66
N LEU A 160 3.74 13.96 -9.42
CA LEU A 160 4.01 13.73 -10.85
C LEU A 160 3.86 14.98 -11.70
N ARG A 161 2.90 15.85 -11.37
CA ARG A 161 2.68 17.11 -12.09
C ARG A 161 3.94 17.97 -12.02
N GLU A 162 4.50 18.17 -10.83
CA GLU A 162 5.73 18.95 -10.67
C GLU A 162 6.95 18.22 -11.25
N ALA A 163 7.01 16.89 -11.13
CA ALA A 163 8.08 16.09 -11.74
C ALA A 163 8.08 16.19 -13.27
N HIS A 164 6.91 16.15 -13.92
CA HIS A 164 6.76 16.25 -15.38
C HIS A 164 7.23 17.61 -15.91
N MET A 165 6.89 18.70 -15.22
CA MET A 165 7.32 20.07 -15.57
C MET A 165 8.85 20.23 -15.59
N HIS A 166 9.57 19.44 -14.79
CA HIS A 166 11.03 19.49 -14.69
C HIS A 166 11.74 18.36 -15.45
N GLU A 167 11.00 17.39 -15.98
CA GLU A 167 11.54 16.27 -16.73
C GLU A 167 11.98 16.73 -18.13
N LYS A 168 13.13 16.22 -18.58
CA LYS A 168 13.70 16.52 -19.90
C LYS A 168 13.79 15.31 -20.80
N ASN A 169 13.65 14.11 -20.24
CA ASN A 169 13.66 12.87 -21.00
C ASN A 169 12.24 12.56 -21.52
N GLU A 170 12.08 12.62 -22.83
CA GLU A 170 10.78 12.41 -23.51
C GLU A 170 10.13 11.05 -23.15
N ASN A 171 10.93 9.99 -23.01
CA ASN A 171 10.41 8.67 -22.66
C ASN A 171 9.88 8.64 -21.22
N VAL A 172 10.52 9.34 -20.28
CA VAL A 172 9.99 9.47 -18.91
C VAL A 172 8.71 10.30 -18.90
N GLN A 173 8.68 11.42 -19.64
CA GLN A 173 7.47 12.25 -19.77
C GLN A 173 6.27 11.46 -20.29
N GLU A 174 6.47 10.67 -21.35
CA GLU A 174 5.41 9.83 -21.92
C GLU A 174 4.83 8.85 -20.87
N HIS A 175 5.68 8.25 -20.04
CA HIS A 175 5.22 7.34 -18.99
C HIS A 175 4.52 8.08 -17.84
N MET A 176 4.97 9.29 -17.50
CA MET A 176 4.28 10.14 -16.52
C MET A 176 2.88 10.53 -17.04
N GLU A 177 2.76 10.89 -18.32
CA GLU A 177 1.47 11.23 -18.94
C GLU A 177 0.50 10.05 -18.95
N ARG A 178 0.97 8.85 -19.28
CA ARG A 178 0.17 7.62 -19.19
C ARG A 178 -0.32 7.36 -17.77
N LEU A 179 0.52 7.60 -16.76
CA LEU A 179 0.15 7.44 -15.37
C LEU A 179 -0.93 8.46 -14.95
N VAL A 180 -0.75 9.72 -15.34
CA VAL A 180 -1.75 10.77 -15.10
C VAL A 180 -3.08 10.43 -15.76
N GLN A 181 -3.09 9.87 -16.97
CA GLN A 181 -4.32 9.42 -17.64
C GLN A 181 -5.07 8.36 -16.83
N LEU A 182 -4.37 7.42 -16.18
CA LEU A 182 -5.01 6.42 -15.31
C LEU A 182 -5.53 7.05 -14.00
N LEU A 183 -4.83 8.03 -13.44
CA LEU A 183 -5.19 8.66 -12.17
C LEU A 183 -6.30 9.70 -12.31
N LYS A 184 -6.35 10.46 -13.40
CA LYS A 184 -7.35 11.52 -13.63
C LYS A 184 -8.43 11.15 -14.65
N GLY A 185 -8.24 10.07 -15.40
CA GLY A 185 -9.22 9.58 -16.35
C GLY A 185 -10.44 8.95 -15.66
N ASP A 186 -11.52 8.86 -16.42
CA ASP A 186 -12.74 8.20 -15.98
C ASP A 186 -12.49 6.71 -15.74
N GLU A 187 -13.09 6.18 -14.67
CA GLU A 187 -13.03 4.75 -14.44
C GLU A 187 -13.87 4.01 -15.49
N PRO A 188 -13.32 2.99 -16.16
CA PRO A 188 -14.11 2.17 -17.05
C PRO A 188 -15.23 1.49 -16.26
N LYS A 189 -16.47 1.64 -16.73
CA LYS A 189 -17.66 0.95 -16.20
C LYS A 189 -17.62 -0.52 -16.62
N ILE A 190 -16.65 -1.27 -16.12
CA ILE A 190 -16.57 -2.71 -16.32
C ILE A 190 -17.40 -3.34 -15.20
N ALA A 191 -18.40 -4.16 -15.57
CA ALA A 191 -19.08 -5.05 -14.61
C ALA A 191 -18.02 -5.93 -13.95
N PRO A 192 -18.11 -6.24 -12.64
CA PRO A 192 -17.05 -6.93 -11.92
C PRO A 192 -16.68 -8.19 -12.68
N ALA A 193 -15.53 -8.17 -13.35
CA ALA A 193 -14.93 -9.36 -13.89
C ALA A 193 -14.37 -10.11 -12.69
N ASP A 194 -14.42 -11.43 -12.74
CA ASP A 194 -13.99 -12.37 -11.68
C ASP A 194 -12.54 -12.15 -11.16
N ASP A 195 -11.78 -11.21 -11.73
CA ASP A 195 -10.48 -10.75 -11.26
C ASP A 195 -10.56 -9.96 -9.93
N ASP A 196 -11.65 -9.24 -9.66
CA ASP A 196 -11.81 -8.48 -8.40
C ASP A 196 -12.29 -9.38 -7.24
N GLU A 197 -13.15 -10.37 -7.51
CA GLU A 197 -13.65 -11.29 -6.48
C GLU A 197 -12.54 -12.19 -5.92
N ASP A 198 -11.56 -12.56 -6.74
CA ASP A 198 -10.41 -13.35 -6.30
C ASP A 198 -9.34 -12.54 -5.55
N ILE A 199 -9.38 -11.20 -5.62
CA ILE A 199 -8.43 -10.29 -4.97
C ILE A 199 -8.99 -9.74 -3.65
N ASP A 200 -10.31 -9.53 -3.54
CA ASP A 200 -10.93 -8.89 -2.36
C ASP A 200 -11.55 -9.89 -1.35
N ALA A 201 -11.96 -11.09 -1.78
CA ALA A 201 -12.73 -12.03 -0.94
C ALA A 201 -11.97 -12.71 0.22
N GLY A 202 -10.82 -12.20 0.65
CA GLY A 202 -10.01 -12.82 1.71
C GLY A 202 -9.22 -11.88 2.62
N MET A 203 -9.53 -10.59 2.65
CA MET A 203 -8.71 -9.59 3.35
C MET A 203 -9.52 -8.80 4.39
N GLU A 204 -9.59 -9.32 5.61
CA GLU A 204 -9.99 -8.53 6.78
C GLU A 204 -8.78 -7.66 7.22
N VAL A 205 -8.91 -6.34 7.10
CA VAL A 205 -7.95 -5.39 7.68
C VAL A 205 -8.24 -5.32 9.18
N GLN A 206 -7.34 -5.84 10.01
CA GLN A 206 -7.37 -5.61 11.46
C GLN A 206 -6.41 -4.46 11.79
N ASP A 207 -6.97 -3.32 12.20
CA ASP A 207 -6.19 -2.19 12.70
C ASP A 207 -5.59 -2.50 14.08
N LEU A 208 -4.27 -2.39 14.18
CA LEU A 208 -3.51 -2.50 15.43
C LEU A 208 -3.55 -1.19 16.22
N MET A 209 -4.72 -0.74 16.69
CA MET A 209 -4.79 0.34 17.69
C MET A 209 -5.90 0.13 18.72
N GLY A 210 -5.53 -0.54 19.82
CA GLY A 210 -6.21 -0.39 21.10
C GLY A 210 -5.90 0.98 21.69
N THR A 211 -6.94 1.77 21.95
CA THR A 211 -6.84 3.06 22.67
C THR A 211 -6.95 2.84 24.19
N PRO A 212 -6.23 3.62 25.01
CA PRO A 212 -6.23 3.47 26.47
C PRO A 212 -7.26 4.38 27.19
N ALA A 213 -7.83 3.82 28.26
CA ALA A 213 -8.29 4.41 29.54
C ALA A 213 -9.23 5.64 29.57
N SER A 214 -10.37 5.50 30.27
CA SER A 214 -10.57 6.07 31.64
C SER A 214 -12.04 6.06 32.10
N SER A 215 -12.18 5.57 33.33
CA SER A 215 -13.32 5.52 34.26
C SER A 215 -14.33 6.68 34.29
N THR A 216 -15.60 6.37 34.60
CA THR A 216 -16.27 6.89 35.80
C THR A 216 -17.14 5.81 36.46
N ASP A 217 -17.06 5.82 37.79
CA ASP A 217 -17.67 4.96 38.78
C ASP A 217 -19.15 5.29 39.02
N SER A 218 -19.99 4.27 39.24
CA SER A 218 -21.23 4.35 40.01
C SER A 218 -21.68 2.94 40.42
N THR A 219 -21.64 2.69 41.72
CA THR A 219 -21.88 1.41 42.37
C THR A 219 -23.36 1.21 42.77
N LYS A 220 -23.99 0.13 42.23
CA LYS A 220 -25.04 -0.79 42.80
C LYS A 220 -26.43 -0.23 43.21
N PRO A 221 -27.50 -1.06 43.39
CA PRO A 221 -27.52 -2.53 43.61
C PRO A 221 -28.53 -3.38 42.80
N LYS A 222 -28.34 -4.71 42.94
CA LYS A 222 -29.22 -5.82 42.52
C LYS A 222 -30.60 -5.73 43.17
N VAL A 223 -31.64 -6.08 42.41
CA VAL A 223 -32.91 -6.62 42.91
C VAL A 223 -33.27 -7.82 42.03
N ASP A 224 -33.47 -8.96 42.68
CA ASP A 224 -34.01 -10.21 42.18
C ASP A 224 -35.55 -10.10 42.09
N ASP A 225 -36.16 -10.58 41.01
CA ASP A 225 -37.59 -11.00 40.87
C ASP A 225 -37.81 -11.29 39.38
N ASP A 226 -38.55 -12.27 38.90
CA ASP A 226 -39.02 -13.55 39.43
C ASP A 226 -39.42 -14.33 38.16
N SER A 227 -39.35 -15.65 38.21
CA SER A 227 -39.67 -16.54 37.09
C SER A 227 -41.19 -16.71 36.93
N ASP A 228 -41.78 -16.20 35.86
CA ASP A 228 -43.16 -16.50 35.46
C ASP A 228 -43.22 -17.86 34.73
N GLU A 229 -43.34 -18.95 35.49
CA GLU A 229 -43.88 -20.24 35.01
C GLU A 229 -45.31 -20.39 35.55
N GLU A 230 -46.33 -19.94 34.80
CA GLU A 230 -47.71 -20.38 34.99
C GLU A 230 -48.15 -21.22 33.78
N ASP A 231 -48.26 -22.52 34.04
CA ASP A 231 -48.72 -23.54 33.12
C ASP A 231 -50.08 -24.07 33.63
N PHE A 232 -50.93 -24.47 32.68
CA PHE A 232 -52.18 -25.27 32.81
C PHE A 232 -53.54 -24.58 33.01
N MET A 233 -54.17 -24.36 31.85
CA MET A 233 -55.53 -24.79 31.45
C MET A 233 -56.49 -25.33 32.53
N ILE A 234 -57.68 -24.72 32.59
CA ILE A 234 -58.93 -25.42 32.98
C ILE A 234 -60.06 -24.98 32.03
N GLU A 235 -60.62 -25.94 31.28
CA GLU A 235 -61.89 -25.84 30.57
C GLU A 235 -63.09 -26.04 31.54
N GLU A 236 -64.18 -25.36 31.18
CA GLU A 236 -65.58 -25.39 31.62
C GLU A 236 -66.06 -26.51 32.59
N ILE A 237 -66.85 -26.11 33.60
CA ILE A 237 -68.33 -26.09 33.61
C ILE A 237 -68.82 -25.24 34.78
#